data_AF-A0A377PI39-F1
#
_entry.id   AF-A0A377PI39-F1
#
_cell.length_a   1.000
_cell.length_b   1.000
_cell.length_c   1.000
_cell.angle_alpha   90.00
_cell.angle_beta   90.00
_cell.angle_gamma   90.00
#
_symmetry.space_group_name_H-M   'P 1'
#
loop_
_entity.id
_entity.type
_entity.pdbx_description
1 polymer ?
#
loop_
_entity_poly.entity_id
_entity_poly.type
_entity_poly.pdbx_seq_one_letter_code
_entity_poly.pdbx_strand_id
1 'polypeptide(L)'
;MHLFMSNRDTHSDNTFDDKKGVDRDTLFSAPIAKLGDWTFDERVAEVFPDMIQRSVPGYSNIISMIGMLAERFAQPNTNVYDLGCSLGAATLSMRRNIHAEGCQIIAVDNSPAMVERCRRHIDAFRAQTPRRRYRSRYSKYSY
;
A
#
# COMPACT_ATOMS: atom_id res chain seq x y z
N MET A 1 -47.48 -14.29 -50.33
CA MET A 1 -48.00 -12.94 -49.97
C MET A 1 -46.84 -12.15 -49.40
N HIS A 2 -46.58 -10.95 -49.92
CA HIS A 2 -45.39 -10.15 -49.66
C HIS A 2 -45.85 -8.78 -49.17
N LEU A 3 -45.33 -8.26 -48.05
CA LEU A 3 -45.36 -6.81 -47.77
C LEU A 3 -44.36 -6.39 -46.68
N PHE A 4 -43.68 -5.28 -46.95
CA PHE A 4 -43.03 -4.41 -45.96
C PHE A 4 -44.09 -3.33 -45.53
N MET A 5 -43.84 -2.24 -44.80
CA MET A 5 -42.66 -1.70 -44.14
C MET A 5 -43.13 -0.82 -42.98
N SER A 6 -42.41 -0.78 -41.86
CA SER A 6 -42.37 0.48 -41.09
C SER A 6 -41.12 0.55 -40.22
N ASN A 7 -40.14 1.32 -40.71
CA ASN A 7 -39.08 1.87 -39.87
C ASN A 7 -39.69 3.00 -39.03
N ARG A 8 -39.27 3.16 -37.77
CA ARG A 8 -39.42 4.45 -37.10
C ARG A 8 -38.21 4.71 -36.21
N ASP A 9 -37.46 5.71 -36.61
CA ASP A 9 -36.22 6.13 -35.98
C ASP A 9 -36.49 6.82 -34.65
N THR A 10 -35.66 6.53 -33.65
CA THR A 10 -35.38 7.47 -32.56
C THR A 10 -33.88 7.50 -32.33
N HIS A 11 -33.22 8.50 -32.91
CA HIS A 11 -31.89 8.91 -32.48
C HIS A 11 -31.93 9.29 -30.99
N SER A 12 -31.09 8.67 -30.17
CA SER A 12 -30.56 9.28 -28.96
C SER A 12 -29.05 9.08 -28.97
N ASP A 13 -28.37 10.07 -29.53
CA ASP A 13 -26.91 10.14 -29.56
C ASP A 13 -26.40 10.27 -28.12
N ASN A 14 -25.42 9.44 -27.74
CA ASN A 14 -24.84 9.46 -26.40
C ASN A 14 -23.37 9.00 -26.46
N THR A 15 -22.58 9.71 -27.26
CA THR A 15 -21.12 9.66 -27.22
C THR A 15 -20.61 10.23 -25.89
N PHE A 16 -20.47 9.40 -24.86
CA PHE A 16 -19.81 9.77 -23.62
C PHE A 16 -18.61 8.86 -23.29
N ASP A 17 -17.45 9.43 -23.59
CA ASP A 17 -16.20 9.33 -22.84
C ASP A 17 -15.43 8.00 -22.85
N ASP A 18 -14.33 7.99 -23.61
CA ASP A 18 -13.27 6.97 -23.58
C ASP A 18 -12.54 6.98 -22.23
N LYS A 19 -13.16 6.34 -21.23
CA LYS A 19 -12.49 6.02 -19.98
C LYS A 19 -11.74 4.71 -20.14
N LYS A 20 -10.44 4.83 -20.46
CA LYS A 20 -9.42 3.79 -20.30
C LYS A 20 -9.77 2.90 -19.11
N GLY A 21 -10.07 1.63 -19.42
CA GLY A 21 -10.42 0.65 -18.40
C GLY A 21 -9.34 0.58 -17.33
N VAL A 22 -9.72 0.79 -16.07
CA VAL A 22 -8.89 0.42 -14.93
C VAL A 22 -8.76 -1.10 -14.99
N ASP A 23 -7.53 -1.58 -15.23
CA ASP A 23 -7.28 -3.01 -15.32
C ASP A 23 -7.62 -3.65 -13.96
N ARG A 24 -8.59 -4.57 -14.00
CA ARG A 24 -9.30 -5.00 -12.79
C ARG A 24 -8.58 -6.21 -12.23
N ASP A 25 -7.76 -5.98 -11.20
CA ASP A 25 -6.94 -7.03 -10.61
C ASP A 25 -7.74 -8.26 -10.17
N THR A 26 -7.41 -9.40 -10.80
CA THR A 26 -8.01 -10.73 -10.59
C THR A 26 -7.04 -11.70 -9.89
N LEU A 27 -5.87 -11.24 -9.46
CA LEU A 27 -4.81 -12.08 -8.87
C LEU A 27 -5.26 -12.89 -7.64
N PHE A 28 -6.32 -12.44 -6.95
CA PHE A 28 -6.92 -13.10 -5.78
C PHE A 28 -8.32 -13.69 -6.03
N SER A 29 -8.76 -13.78 -7.29
CA SER A 29 -10.10 -14.30 -7.64
C SER A 29 -10.20 -15.83 -7.69
N ALA A 30 -9.07 -16.55 -7.69
CA ALA A 30 -9.02 -18.00 -7.83
C ALA A 30 -8.57 -18.70 -6.53
N PRO A 31 -9.02 -19.95 -6.26
CA PRO A 31 -8.60 -20.70 -5.08
C PRO A 31 -7.07 -20.90 -5.01
N ILE A 32 -6.50 -20.73 -3.82
CA ILE A 32 -5.05 -20.75 -3.55
C ILE A 32 -4.54 -22.20 -3.60
N ALA A 33 -4.42 -22.77 -4.81
CA ALA A 33 -4.02 -24.16 -5.05
C ALA A 33 -2.60 -24.31 -5.62
N LYS A 34 -1.86 -23.20 -5.81
CA LYS A 34 -0.43 -23.19 -6.15
C LYS A 34 0.29 -22.10 -5.36
N LEU A 35 0.74 -22.45 -4.16
CA LEU A 35 1.63 -21.61 -3.36
C LEU A 35 3.11 -21.75 -3.83
N GLY A 36 3.33 -21.55 -5.14
CA GLY A 36 4.65 -21.55 -5.77
C GLY A 36 5.03 -20.13 -6.17
N ASP A 37 6.24 -19.70 -5.82
CA ASP A 37 6.84 -18.41 -6.17
C ASP A 37 5.99 -17.17 -5.89
N TRP A 38 5.20 -17.18 -4.80
CA TRP A 38 4.60 -15.95 -4.30
C TRP A 38 5.68 -15.09 -3.63
N THR A 39 5.83 -13.87 -4.12
CA THR A 39 6.77 -12.87 -3.59
C THR A 39 6.16 -11.48 -3.70
N PHE A 40 6.59 -10.58 -2.81
CA PHE A 40 6.24 -9.16 -2.86
C PHE A 40 7.04 -8.46 -3.97
N ASP A 41 6.66 -8.70 -5.23
CA ASP A 41 7.21 -8.01 -6.39
C ASP A 41 6.60 -6.60 -6.58
N GLU A 42 7.05 -5.89 -7.62
CA GLU A 42 6.55 -4.55 -7.96
C GLU A 42 5.03 -4.53 -8.25
N ARG A 43 4.45 -5.60 -8.80
CA ARG A 43 3.01 -5.68 -9.11
C ARG A 43 2.20 -5.82 -7.83
N VAL A 44 2.60 -6.73 -6.93
CA VAL A 44 1.96 -6.86 -5.62
C VAL A 44 2.06 -5.55 -4.85
N ALA A 45 3.21 -4.88 -4.88
CA ALA A 45 3.41 -3.58 -4.25
C ALA A 45 2.66 -2.41 -4.94
N GLU A 46 2.01 -2.63 -6.07
CA GLU A 46 1.16 -1.67 -6.80
C GLU A 46 -0.28 -1.73 -6.30
N VAL A 47 -0.79 -2.96 -6.16
CA VAL A 47 -2.16 -3.24 -5.69
C VAL A 47 -2.27 -3.40 -4.17
N PHE A 48 -1.15 -3.46 -3.43
CA PHE A 48 -1.11 -3.81 -2.00
C PHE A 48 -2.12 -3.06 -1.11
N PRO A 49 -2.35 -1.74 -1.22
CA PRO A 49 -3.33 -1.05 -0.37
C PRO A 49 -4.75 -1.56 -0.59
N ASP A 50 -5.15 -1.76 -1.84
CA ASP A 50 -6.48 -2.24 -2.23
C ASP A 50 -6.63 -3.75 -1.94
N MET A 51 -5.59 -4.54 -2.23
CA MET A 51 -5.51 -5.96 -1.85
C MET A 51 -5.77 -6.16 -0.35
N ILE A 52 -5.05 -5.45 0.52
CA ILE A 52 -5.23 -5.56 1.97
C ILE A 52 -6.60 -5.04 2.41
N GLN A 53 -7.08 -3.92 1.85
CA GLN A 53 -8.40 -3.38 2.17
C GLN A 53 -9.55 -4.33 1.83
N ARG A 54 -9.43 -5.10 0.73
CA ARG A 54 -10.42 -6.09 0.31
C ARG A 54 -10.29 -7.44 1.04
N SER A 55 -9.08 -7.86 1.40
CA SER A 55 -8.81 -9.19 1.97
C SER A 55 -8.70 -9.24 3.49
N VAL A 56 -8.51 -8.11 4.19
CA VAL A 56 -8.34 -8.06 5.66
C VAL A 56 -9.40 -7.15 6.30
N PRO A 57 -10.55 -7.71 6.72
CA PRO A 57 -11.57 -6.96 7.44
C PRO A 57 -11.01 -6.27 8.69
N GLY A 58 -11.26 -4.97 8.82
CA GLY A 58 -10.82 -4.18 9.97
C GLY A 58 -9.34 -3.76 9.96
N TYR A 59 -8.59 -3.95 8.86
CA TYR A 59 -7.18 -3.52 8.77
C TYR A 59 -6.97 -2.03 9.14
N SER A 60 -7.84 -1.13 8.68
CA SER A 60 -7.79 0.30 9.04
C SER A 60 -7.91 0.56 10.54
N ASN A 61 -8.70 -0.26 11.25
CA ASN A 61 -8.85 -0.17 12.70
C ASN A 61 -7.56 -0.62 13.40
N ILE A 62 -6.93 -1.70 12.92
CA ILE A 62 -5.62 -2.17 13.42
C ILE A 62 -4.55 -1.07 13.25
N ILE A 63 -4.47 -0.45 12.06
CA ILE A 63 -3.52 0.65 11.81
C ILE A 63 -3.80 1.86 12.73
N SER A 64 -5.06 2.16 13.02
CA SER A 64 -5.43 3.24 13.95
C SER A 64 -5.07 2.89 15.40
N MET A 65 -5.30 1.65 15.82
CA MET A 65 -4.90 1.13 17.14
C MET A 65 -3.39 1.14 17.35
N ILE A 66 -2.60 0.80 16.31
CA ILE A 66 -1.14 0.92 16.34
C ILE A 66 -0.71 2.37 16.60
N GLY A 67 -1.41 3.36 16.02
CA GLY A 67 -1.18 4.78 16.30
C GLY A 67 -1.41 5.15 17.77
N MET A 68 -2.57 4.78 18.33
CA MET A 68 -2.92 5.03 19.74
C MET A 68 -1.98 4.32 20.73
N LEU A 69 -1.52 3.10 20.40
CA LEU A 69 -0.52 2.40 21.20
C LEU A 69 0.84 3.10 21.14
N ALA A 70 1.25 3.54 19.94
CA ALA A 70 2.52 4.26 19.79
C ALA A 70 2.55 5.60 20.55
N GLU A 71 1.44 6.36 20.56
CA GLU A 71 1.28 7.57 21.38
C GLU A 71 1.54 7.28 22.87
N ARG A 72 0.92 6.23 23.40
CA ARG A 72 0.94 5.89 24.82
C ARG A 72 2.24 5.24 25.29
N PHE A 73 2.89 4.46 24.43
CA PHE A 73 4.01 3.60 24.81
C PHE A 73 5.38 4.05 24.28
N ALA A 74 5.47 4.85 23.21
CA ALA A 74 6.76 5.36 22.74
C ALA A 74 7.39 6.27 23.79
N GLN A 75 8.63 5.98 24.17
CA GLN A 75 9.36 6.75 25.19
C GLN A 75 10.41 7.67 24.55
N PRO A 76 10.75 8.80 25.20
CA PRO A 76 11.78 9.69 24.68
C PRO A 76 13.11 8.95 24.43
N ASN A 77 13.77 9.29 23.31
CA ASN A 77 15.04 8.71 22.88
C ASN A 77 15.04 7.18 22.65
N THR A 78 13.88 6.56 22.43
CA THR A 78 13.77 5.13 22.10
C THR A 78 13.49 4.86 20.61
N ASN A 79 13.70 3.61 20.18
CA ASN A 79 13.39 3.15 18.84
C ASN A 79 12.05 2.39 18.82
N VAL A 80 11.24 2.63 17.79
CA VAL A 80 10.02 1.88 17.48
C VAL A 80 10.21 1.15 16.16
N TYR A 81 9.91 -0.15 16.10
CA TYR A 81 10.19 -0.99 14.94
C TYR A 81 8.89 -1.39 14.23
N ASP A 82 8.83 -1.18 12.92
CA ASP A 82 7.76 -1.66 12.03
C ASP A 82 8.34 -2.82 11.20
N LEU A 83 7.98 -4.06 11.55
CA LEU A 83 8.55 -5.28 10.97
C LEU A 83 7.60 -5.87 9.93
N GLY A 84 8.04 -6.00 8.69
CA GLY A 84 7.17 -6.25 7.54
C GLY A 84 6.43 -4.98 7.11
N CYS A 85 7.13 -3.84 7.12
CA CYS A 85 6.50 -2.51 7.01
C CYS A 85 5.74 -2.27 5.70
N SER A 86 5.93 -3.13 4.68
CA SER A 86 5.21 -3.10 3.40
C SER A 86 5.29 -1.71 2.77
N LEU A 87 4.17 -0.99 2.61
CA LEU A 87 4.12 0.38 2.07
C LEU A 87 4.14 1.49 3.14
N GLY A 88 4.44 1.17 4.39
CA GLY A 88 4.64 2.11 5.50
C GLY A 88 3.38 2.55 6.23
N ALA A 89 2.26 1.80 6.13
CA ALA A 89 0.98 2.18 6.74
C ALA A 89 1.06 2.30 8.28
N ALA A 90 1.63 1.29 8.94
CA ALA A 90 1.84 1.30 10.39
C ALA A 90 2.85 2.39 10.79
N THR A 91 4.02 2.44 10.14
CA THR A 91 5.01 3.52 10.29
C THR A 91 4.40 4.92 10.21
N LEU A 92 3.53 5.21 9.24
CA LEU A 92 2.88 6.51 9.10
C LEU A 92 1.85 6.78 10.20
N SER A 93 1.14 5.74 10.67
CA SER A 93 0.22 5.87 11.82
C SER A 93 1.00 6.20 13.09
N MET A 94 2.06 5.44 13.40
CA MET A 94 2.93 5.71 14.55
C MET A 94 3.54 7.11 14.47
N ARG A 95 4.07 7.52 13.31
CA ARG A 95 4.70 8.84 13.11
C ARG A 95 3.75 10.03 13.32
N ARG A 96 2.44 9.84 13.15
CA ARG A 96 1.43 10.90 13.39
C ARG A 96 1.09 11.08 14.87
N ASN A 97 1.25 10.03 15.68
CA ASN A 97 0.79 9.96 17.07
C ASN A 97 1.93 9.92 18.10
N ILE A 98 3.18 9.61 17.70
CA ILE A 98 4.34 9.70 18.61
C ILE A 98 4.70 11.18 18.81
N HIS A 99 4.52 11.64 20.06
CA HIS A 99 4.95 12.97 20.52
C HIS A 99 6.26 12.93 21.35
N ALA A 100 6.76 11.74 21.66
CA ALA A 100 7.98 11.56 22.45
C ALA A 100 9.24 12.07 21.71
N GLU A 101 10.00 12.97 22.35
CA GLU A 101 11.20 13.57 21.78
C GLU A 101 12.30 12.56 21.48
N GLY A 102 13.10 12.80 20.44
CA GLY A 102 14.23 11.95 20.06
C GLY A 102 13.85 10.56 19.53
N CYS A 103 12.59 10.15 19.58
CA CYS A 103 12.13 8.83 19.14
C CYS A 103 12.40 8.60 17.64
N GLN A 104 12.82 7.39 17.28
CA GLN A 104 13.11 6.99 15.90
C GLN A 104 12.23 5.80 15.49
N ILE A 105 11.58 5.88 14.32
CA ILE A 105 10.85 4.75 13.74
C ILE A 105 11.75 4.05 12.71
N ILE A 106 11.95 2.74 12.89
CA ILE A 106 12.79 1.90 12.04
C ILE A 106 11.87 0.91 11.33
N ALA A 107 11.57 1.21 10.07
CA ALA A 107 10.75 0.40 9.21
C ALA A 107 11.61 -0.64 8.45
N VAL A 108 11.25 -1.91 8.55
CA VAL A 108 12.02 -3.04 8.00
C VAL A 108 11.11 -3.91 7.13
N ASP A 109 11.54 -4.15 5.90
CA ASP A 109 10.92 -5.11 4.97
C ASP A 109 12.02 -5.78 4.15
N ASN A 110 11.77 -7.00 3.67
CA ASN A 110 12.73 -7.78 2.87
C ASN A 110 12.48 -7.66 1.36
N SER A 111 11.32 -7.12 0.93
CA SER A 111 11.04 -6.83 -0.48
C SER A 111 11.66 -5.50 -0.91
N PRO A 112 12.52 -5.48 -1.94
CA PRO A 112 13.05 -4.23 -2.51
C PRO A 112 11.95 -3.29 -3.03
N ALA A 113 10.89 -3.86 -3.63
CA ALA A 113 9.75 -3.12 -4.16
C ALA A 113 8.97 -2.41 -3.05
N MET A 114 8.67 -3.13 -1.95
CA MET A 114 8.03 -2.56 -0.76
C MET A 114 8.91 -1.48 -0.13
N VAL A 115 10.20 -1.76 0.11
CA VAL A 115 11.13 -0.78 0.72
C VAL A 115 11.20 0.52 -0.10
N GLU A 116 11.35 0.45 -1.42
CA GLU A 116 11.47 1.67 -2.24
C GLU A 116 10.15 2.46 -2.34
N ARG A 117 9.00 1.78 -2.36
CA ARG A 117 7.69 2.44 -2.35
C ARG A 117 7.35 3.02 -0.96
N CYS A 118 7.64 2.29 0.11
CA CYS A 118 7.57 2.75 1.50
C CYS A 118 8.41 4.01 1.71
N ARG A 119 9.66 4.01 1.24
CA ARG A 119 10.54 5.18 1.27
C ARG A 119 9.91 6.38 0.55
N ARG A 120 9.42 6.19 -0.68
CA ARG A 120 8.72 7.23 -1.45
C ARG A 120 7.46 7.76 -0.75
N HIS A 121 6.63 6.88 -0.20
CA HIS A 121 5.44 7.25 0.55
C HIS A 121 5.80 8.09 1.79
N ILE A 122 6.74 7.62 2.60
CA ILE A 122 7.15 8.34 3.80
C ILE A 122 7.82 9.67 3.41
N ASP A 123 8.70 9.72 2.40
CA ASP A 123 9.32 10.94 1.84
C ASP A 123 8.28 11.97 1.35
N ALA A 124 7.19 11.54 0.70
CA ALA A 124 6.09 12.41 0.28
C ALA A 124 5.33 13.03 1.48
N PHE A 125 5.13 12.26 2.55
CA PHE A 125 4.57 12.77 3.80
C PHE A 125 5.61 13.58 4.61
N ARG A 126 5.81 14.84 4.23
CA ARG A 126 6.51 15.82 5.07
C ARG A 126 5.73 16.06 6.37
N ALA A 127 6.41 15.82 7.49
CA ALA A 127 5.99 16.19 8.85
C ALA A 127 7.26 16.66 9.57
N GLN A 128 7.11 17.54 10.57
CA GLN A 128 8.19 18.42 11.06
C GLN A 128 9.38 17.70 11.73
N THR A 129 9.26 16.42 12.10
CA THR A 129 10.32 15.63 12.74
C THR A 129 11.51 15.35 11.79
N PRO A 130 12.77 15.62 12.19
CA PRO A 130 13.97 15.35 11.38
C PRO A 130 14.15 13.87 11.03
N ARG A 131 14.87 13.58 9.93
CA ARG A 131 15.26 12.22 9.52
C ARG A 131 16.77 12.09 9.43
N ARG A 132 17.31 10.98 9.93
CA ARG A 132 18.67 10.52 9.61
C ARG A 132 18.62 9.26 8.75
N ARG A 133 19.27 9.35 7.58
CA ARG A 133 19.28 8.34 6.52
C ARG A 133 20.12 7.12 6.93
N TYR A 134 19.59 5.91 6.80
CA TYR A 134 20.37 4.67 6.87
C TYR A 134 20.50 3.98 5.50
N ARG A 135 21.57 3.20 5.35
CA ARG A 135 22.12 2.69 4.08
C ARG A 135 21.96 1.17 4.03
N SER A 136 21.60 0.62 2.87
CA SER A 136 21.59 -0.84 2.65
C SER A 136 22.97 -1.44 2.93
N ARG A 137 22.99 -2.59 3.63
CA ARG A 137 24.22 -3.27 4.06
C ARG A 137 24.57 -4.51 3.22
N TYR A 138 24.01 -4.63 2.01
CA TYR A 138 24.29 -5.72 1.06
C TYR A 138 25.30 -5.31 -0.02
N SER A 139 26.53 -5.05 0.40
CA SER A 139 27.73 -5.11 -0.45
C SER A 139 28.96 -5.15 0.47
N LYS A 140 29.91 -6.04 0.21
CA LYS A 140 30.99 -6.52 1.10
C LYS A 140 30.58 -7.55 2.16
N TYR A 141 30.30 -8.77 1.71
CA TYR A 141 30.98 -9.99 2.20
C TYR A 141 30.94 -11.03 1.08
N SER A 142 32.06 -11.16 0.37
CA SER A 142 32.36 -12.32 -0.47
C SER A 142 33.43 -13.13 0.25
N TYR A 143 33.17 -14.42 0.40
CA TYR A 143 34.19 -15.47 0.44
C TYR A 143 34.00 -16.30 -0.83
#